data_AF-A0A7K3XWP0-F1
#
_entry.id   AF-A0A7K3XWP0-F1
#
_cell.length_a   1.000
_cell.length_b   1.000
_cell.length_c   1.000
_cell.angle_alpha   90.00
_cell.angle_beta   90.00
_cell.angle_gamma   90.00
#
_symmetry.space_group_name_H-M   'P 1'
#
loop_
_entity.id
_entity.type
_entity.pdbx_description
1 polymer ?
#
loop_
_entity_poly.entity_id
_entity_poly.type
_entity_poly.pdbx_seq_one_letter_code
_entity_poly.pdbx_strand_id
1 'polypeptide(L)'
;MSKPKSQPPRESGAPRAPRASFVVLMAAAFALWQVLPGDTVCQAAVQALVLAAVALAVAALTCPDVLRKGGWRAALPPMAALVGIGCVGGALSVAAGAGPGASAANVASPGVLLAALVLFAATGVFEEALFRVLLMNALLAPAVPPEPAAPAVPPPTAANPPEFPSAPVANPLEPLPAPAAPPPTPANPLEPSPGPAANPPEPAAAPRPAPVPPALFAAIVSSAAFGLLHASFDGALAGAGACAVAEALLKPVQAALFGFVMAAWYVRVRRLWPLAAAHAAFDLGYLGPACASGVLPATYVTGTPAGVAMLAVTSALLLPLAVRAWRSLRSPAGFQS
;
A
#
# COMPACT_ATOMS: atom_id res chain seq x y z
N MET A 1 6.78 3.76 49.28
CA MET A 1 6.26 4.11 47.94
C MET A 1 6.58 2.99 46.98
N SER A 2 5.62 2.09 46.76
CA SER A 2 5.79 0.94 45.87
C SER A 2 5.83 1.41 44.42
N LYS A 3 6.90 1.07 43.69
CA LYS A 3 7.01 1.34 42.25
C LYS A 3 5.76 0.79 41.54
N PRO A 4 5.08 1.57 40.67
CA PRO A 4 3.98 1.03 39.89
C PRO A 4 4.52 -0.12 39.04
N LYS A 5 3.90 -1.30 39.16
CA LYS A 5 4.17 -2.45 38.28
C LYS A 5 3.98 -1.97 36.84
N SER A 6 5.05 -1.95 36.06
CA SER A 6 5.01 -1.74 34.62
C SER A 6 4.09 -2.81 34.02
N GLN A 7 2.89 -2.43 33.60
CA GLN A 7 2.10 -3.30 32.74
C GLN A 7 2.90 -3.58 31.48
N PRO A 8 2.96 -4.84 31.01
CA PRO A 8 3.57 -5.13 29.73
C PRO A 8 2.82 -4.32 28.65
N PRO A 9 3.53 -3.78 27.65
CA PRO A 9 2.89 -3.09 26.54
C PRO A 9 1.91 -4.07 25.89
N ARG A 10 0.62 -3.68 25.82
CA ARG A 10 -0.36 -4.40 25.00
C ARG A 10 0.23 -4.53 23.60
N GLU A 11 0.43 -5.77 23.14
CA GLU A 11 0.78 -6.06 21.76
C GLU A 11 -0.18 -5.25 20.86
N SER A 12 0.38 -4.37 20.05
CA SER A 12 -0.40 -3.63 19.05
C SER A 12 -1.13 -4.65 18.18
N GLY A 13 -2.46 -4.63 18.23
CA GLY A 13 -3.26 -5.61 17.53
C GLY A 13 -3.00 -5.50 16.03
N ALA A 14 -2.66 -6.62 15.38
CA ALA A 14 -2.53 -6.65 13.94
C ALA A 14 -3.81 -6.12 13.27
N PRO A 15 -3.72 -5.41 12.13
CA PRO A 15 -4.89 -4.90 11.42
C PRO A 15 -5.89 -6.02 11.13
N ARG A 16 -7.17 -5.79 11.43
CA ARG A 16 -8.26 -6.75 11.18
C ARG A 16 -8.70 -6.65 9.72
N ALA A 17 -8.48 -7.71 8.93
CA ALA A 17 -8.90 -7.79 7.53
C ALA A 17 -8.62 -6.52 6.68
N PRO A 18 -7.34 -6.08 6.59
CA PRO A 18 -6.99 -4.81 5.93
C PRO A 18 -7.33 -4.80 4.43
N ARG A 19 -7.27 -5.95 3.75
CA ARG A 19 -7.66 -6.09 2.33
C ARG A 19 -9.14 -5.79 2.10
N ALA A 20 -10.02 -6.42 2.88
CA ALA A 20 -11.45 -6.19 2.80
C ALA A 20 -11.80 -4.73 3.14
N SER A 21 -11.17 -4.19 4.18
CA SER A 21 -11.36 -2.80 4.62
C SER A 21 -10.98 -1.78 3.52
N PHE A 22 -9.86 -2.02 2.83
CA PHE A 22 -9.44 -1.19 1.70
C PHE A 22 -10.46 -1.23 0.55
N VAL A 23 -10.92 -2.42 0.15
CA VAL A 23 -11.92 -2.59 -0.91
C VAL A 23 -13.23 -1.90 -0.56
N VAL A 24 -13.72 -2.05 0.68
CA VAL A 24 -14.94 -1.40 1.16
C VAL A 24 -14.80 0.12 1.12
N LEU A 25 -13.70 0.69 1.62
CA LEU A 25 -13.50 2.14 1.59
C LEU A 25 -13.38 2.66 0.15
N MET A 26 -12.71 1.93 -0.74
CA MET A 26 -12.60 2.31 -2.15
C MET A 26 -13.97 2.34 -2.84
N ALA A 27 -14.80 1.32 -2.63
CA ALA A 27 -16.15 1.26 -3.18
C ALA A 27 -17.06 2.37 -2.61
N ALA A 28 -16.97 2.62 -1.29
CA ALA A 28 -17.71 3.70 -0.65
C ALA A 28 -17.27 5.08 -1.18
N ALA A 29 -15.97 5.30 -1.35
CA ALA A 29 -15.43 6.52 -1.91
C ALA A 29 -15.93 6.76 -3.34
N PHE A 30 -15.89 5.74 -4.20
CA PHE A 30 -16.44 5.81 -5.54
C PHE A 30 -17.92 6.19 -5.53
N ALA A 31 -18.74 5.52 -4.72
CA ALA A 31 -20.17 5.84 -4.62
C ALA A 31 -20.43 7.28 -4.11
N LEU A 32 -19.68 7.73 -3.11
CA LEU A 32 -19.81 9.08 -2.57
C LEU A 32 -19.40 10.15 -3.58
N TRP A 33 -18.39 9.90 -4.43
CA TRP A 33 -18.04 10.81 -5.52
C TRP A 33 -19.14 10.96 -6.57
N GLN A 34 -19.94 9.92 -6.80
CA GLN A 34 -21.06 10.00 -7.75
C GLN A 34 -22.29 10.74 -7.19
N VAL A 35 -22.45 10.76 -5.86
CA VAL A 35 -23.66 11.29 -5.21
C VAL A 35 -23.47 12.71 -4.69
N LEU A 36 -22.27 13.04 -4.21
CA LEU A 36 -21.99 14.35 -3.61
C LEU A 36 -21.42 15.31 -4.66
N PRO A 37 -21.91 16.56 -4.73
CA PRO A 37 -21.34 17.57 -5.61
C PRO A 37 -19.93 17.96 -5.16
N GLY A 38 -19.09 18.40 -6.10
CA GLY A 38 -17.69 18.76 -5.84
C GLY A 38 -17.21 20.00 -6.62
N ASP A 39 -18.11 20.74 -7.26
CA ASP A 39 -17.75 21.78 -8.24
C ASP A 39 -17.27 23.10 -7.59
N THR A 40 -17.58 23.30 -6.31
CA THR A 40 -17.16 24.46 -5.54
C THR A 40 -16.31 24.03 -4.34
N VAL A 41 -15.47 24.94 -3.82
CA VAL A 41 -14.65 24.67 -2.63
C VAL A 41 -15.51 24.23 -1.44
N CYS A 42 -16.70 24.82 -1.26
CA CYS A 42 -17.62 24.44 -0.17
C CYS A 42 -18.20 23.03 -0.37
N GLN A 43 -18.65 22.70 -1.58
CA GLN A 43 -19.18 21.37 -1.88
C GLN A 43 -18.09 20.29 -1.76
N ALA A 44 -16.92 20.56 -2.33
CA ALA A 44 -15.75 19.69 -2.19
C ALA A 44 -15.35 19.50 -0.73
N ALA A 45 -15.41 20.55 0.11
CA ALA A 45 -15.14 20.44 1.54
C ALA A 45 -16.13 19.51 2.26
N VAL A 46 -17.43 19.61 1.94
CA VAL A 46 -18.45 18.70 2.48
C VAL A 46 -18.20 17.26 2.02
N GLN A 47 -17.94 17.06 0.73
CA GLN A 47 -17.63 15.76 0.16
C GLN A 47 -16.39 15.13 0.81
N ALA A 48 -15.31 15.89 0.94
CA ALA A 48 -14.08 15.46 1.60
C ALA A 48 -14.32 15.13 3.09
N LEU A 49 -15.15 15.91 3.79
CA LEU A 49 -15.48 15.64 5.20
C LEU A 49 -16.22 14.32 5.37
N VAL A 50 -17.18 14.01 4.48
CA VAL A 50 -17.91 12.74 4.50
C VAL A 50 -16.96 11.58 4.21
N LEU A 51 -16.10 11.70 3.19
CA LEU A 51 -15.08 10.71 2.85
C LEU A 51 -14.11 10.46 4.02
N ALA A 52 -13.65 11.53 4.67
CA ALA A 52 -12.77 11.46 5.83
C ALA A 52 -13.46 10.77 7.02
N ALA A 53 -14.73 11.07 7.29
CA ALA A 53 -15.49 10.43 8.36
C ALA A 53 -15.64 8.92 8.13
N VAL A 54 -15.97 8.51 6.90
CA VAL A 54 -16.06 7.08 6.53
C VAL A 54 -14.70 6.42 6.65
N ALA A 55 -13.63 7.04 6.16
CA ALA A 55 -12.27 6.52 6.27
C ALA A 55 -11.81 6.35 7.72
N LEU A 56 -12.13 7.31 8.59
CA LEU A 56 -11.84 7.23 10.03
C LEU A 56 -12.62 6.11 10.71
N ALA A 57 -13.90 5.92 10.36
CA ALA A 57 -14.71 4.83 10.88
C ALA A 57 -14.12 3.46 10.49
N VAL A 58 -13.77 3.28 9.21
CA VAL A 58 -13.10 2.07 8.73
C VAL A 58 -11.76 1.88 9.44
N ALA A 59 -10.91 2.91 9.50
CA ALA A 59 -9.62 2.83 10.18
C ALA A 59 -9.74 2.49 11.68
N ALA A 60 -10.75 3.03 12.37
CA ALA A 60 -11.02 2.73 13.78
C ALA A 60 -11.41 1.26 13.99
N LEU A 61 -12.16 0.66 13.06
CA LEU A 61 -12.56 -0.73 13.12
C LEU A 61 -11.42 -1.70 12.75
N THR A 62 -10.62 -1.32 11.75
CA THR A 62 -9.55 -2.15 11.18
C THR A 62 -8.26 -2.08 11.99
N CYS A 63 -7.85 -0.88 12.40
CA CYS A 63 -6.52 -0.61 12.94
C CYS A 63 -6.50 0.60 13.90
N PRO A 64 -7.24 0.56 15.03
CA PRO A 64 -7.45 1.71 15.92
C PRO A 64 -6.17 2.33 16.48
N ASP A 65 -5.09 1.55 16.55
CA ASP A 65 -3.79 2.03 17.03
C ASP A 65 -3.23 3.17 16.15
N VAL A 66 -3.51 3.18 14.84
CA VAL A 66 -3.01 4.24 13.94
C VAL A 66 -3.63 5.60 14.25
N LEU A 67 -4.78 5.63 14.94
CA LEU A 67 -5.51 6.83 15.33
C LEU A 67 -5.00 7.43 16.65
N ARG A 68 -4.12 6.74 17.37
CA ARG A 68 -3.54 7.30 18.60
C ARG A 68 -2.67 8.51 18.29
N LYS A 69 -2.70 9.50 19.18
CA LYS A 69 -1.82 10.67 19.10
C LYS A 69 -0.36 10.25 19.32
N GLY A 70 0.56 10.80 18.52
CA GLY A 70 1.99 10.52 18.64
C GLY A 70 2.74 10.73 17.33
N GLY A 71 4.08 10.67 17.37
CA GLY A 71 4.93 10.79 16.17
C GLY A 71 5.19 12.22 15.68
N TRP A 72 4.58 13.23 16.29
CA TRP A 72 4.68 14.63 15.85
C TRP A 72 6.09 15.21 15.89
N ARG A 73 6.94 14.87 16.87
CA ARG A 73 8.31 15.41 16.91
C ARG A 73 9.18 14.89 15.77
N ALA A 74 9.06 13.60 15.46
CA ALA A 74 9.73 12.98 14.32
C ALA A 74 9.13 13.42 12.96
N ALA A 75 7.93 14.03 12.99
CA ALA A 75 7.23 14.52 11.82
C ALA A 75 7.72 15.88 11.31
N LEU A 76 8.28 16.71 12.18
CA LEU A 76 8.54 18.12 11.85
C LEU A 76 9.49 18.28 10.65
N PRO A 77 10.64 17.59 10.56
CA PRO A 77 11.55 17.78 9.43
C PRO A 77 10.96 17.39 8.05
N PRO A 78 10.37 16.18 7.84
CA PRO A 78 9.77 15.86 6.55
C PRO A 78 8.54 16.72 6.25
N MET A 79 7.75 17.09 7.26
CA MET A 79 6.62 18.00 7.09
C MET A 79 7.07 19.38 6.60
N ALA A 80 8.10 19.97 7.22
CA ALA A 80 8.63 21.26 6.81
C ALA A 80 9.13 21.26 5.36
N ALA A 81 9.80 20.18 4.93
CA ALA A 81 10.24 20.03 3.55
C ALA A 81 9.06 19.96 2.57
N LEU A 82 8.03 19.16 2.87
CA LEU A 82 6.84 19.05 2.02
C LEU A 82 6.09 20.39 1.96
N VAL A 83 5.87 21.06 3.09
CA VAL A 83 5.24 22.38 3.13
C VAL A 83 6.03 23.39 2.29
N GLY A 84 7.36 23.38 2.38
CA GLY A 84 8.21 24.24 1.56
C GLY A 84 8.00 24.00 0.06
N ILE A 85 7.92 22.73 -0.38
CA ILE A 85 7.64 22.38 -1.77
C ILE A 85 6.24 22.84 -2.20
N GLY A 86 5.24 22.63 -1.35
CA GLY A 86 3.87 23.11 -1.57
C GLY A 86 3.84 24.62 -1.78
N CYS A 87 4.46 25.38 -0.86
CA CYS A 87 4.57 26.83 -0.96
C CYS A 87 5.31 27.31 -2.22
N VAL A 88 6.35 26.60 -2.67
CA VAL A 88 7.01 26.92 -3.96
C VAL A 88 6.02 26.74 -5.11
N GLY A 89 5.25 25.65 -5.13
CA GLY A 89 4.20 25.45 -6.13
C GLY A 89 3.16 26.56 -6.09
N GLY A 90 2.63 26.91 -4.92
CA GLY A 90 1.67 28.00 -4.77
C GLY A 90 2.23 29.37 -5.21
N ALA A 91 3.49 29.67 -4.88
CA ALA A 91 4.16 30.89 -5.31
C ALA A 91 4.32 30.95 -6.84
N LEU A 92 4.68 29.83 -7.47
CA LEU A 92 4.75 29.72 -8.93
C LEU A 92 3.36 29.88 -9.56
N SER A 93 2.31 29.31 -8.98
CA SER A 93 0.92 29.51 -9.40
C SER A 93 0.54 31.00 -9.36
N VAL A 94 0.86 31.70 -8.27
CA VAL A 94 0.59 33.14 -8.14
C VAL A 94 1.37 33.95 -9.17
N ALA A 95 2.66 33.67 -9.35
CA ALA A 95 3.51 34.34 -10.34
C ALA A 95 3.04 34.09 -11.78
N ALA A 96 2.41 32.94 -12.04
CA ALA A 96 1.78 32.59 -13.31
C ALA A 96 0.41 33.23 -13.54
N GLY A 97 -0.10 34.02 -12.59
CA GLY A 97 -1.40 34.69 -12.69
C GLY A 97 -2.58 33.90 -12.10
N ALA A 98 -2.34 32.74 -11.46
CA ALA A 98 -3.39 32.00 -10.73
C ALA A 98 -3.67 32.58 -9.32
N GLY A 99 -3.04 33.71 -8.97
CA GLY A 99 -3.37 34.49 -7.76
C GLY A 99 -4.61 35.38 -7.97
N PRO A 100 -4.96 36.24 -6.99
CA PRO A 100 -6.13 37.13 -7.04
C PRO A 100 -6.02 38.27 -8.08
N GLY A 101 -5.72 37.93 -9.34
CA GLY A 101 -5.89 38.77 -10.52
C GLY A 101 -7.33 38.75 -11.08
N ALA A 102 -8.22 37.93 -10.51
CA ALA A 102 -9.65 37.88 -10.85
C ALA A 102 -10.47 38.98 -10.13
N SER A 103 -10.09 40.25 -10.34
CA SER A 103 -10.65 41.45 -9.69
C SER A 103 -10.57 41.44 -8.15
N ALA A 104 -10.26 42.61 -7.56
CA ALA A 104 -10.32 42.83 -6.12
C ALA A 104 -11.72 42.62 -5.50
N ALA A 105 -12.74 42.27 -6.29
CA ALA A 105 -14.10 41.97 -5.85
C ALA A 105 -14.33 40.52 -5.38
N ASN A 106 -13.42 39.58 -5.70
CA ASN A 106 -13.53 38.15 -5.32
C ASN A 106 -12.50 37.73 -4.24
N VAL A 107 -12.09 38.66 -3.37
CA VAL A 107 -11.24 38.31 -2.22
C VAL A 107 -11.99 37.28 -1.36
N ALA A 108 -11.34 36.14 -1.09
CA ALA A 108 -11.92 35.02 -0.36
C ALA A 108 -12.66 35.49 0.89
N SER A 109 -13.98 35.28 0.94
CA SER A 109 -14.73 35.48 2.17
C SER A 109 -14.14 34.55 3.26
N PRO A 110 -14.25 34.92 4.54
CA PRO A 110 -13.81 34.04 5.63
C PRO A 110 -14.39 32.62 5.52
N GLY A 111 -15.59 32.47 4.96
CA GLY A 111 -16.22 31.18 4.68
C GLY A 111 -15.48 30.34 3.63
N VAL A 112 -15.02 30.94 2.53
CA VAL A 112 -14.26 30.22 1.49
C VAL A 112 -12.90 29.76 2.02
N LEU A 113 -12.21 30.60 2.79
CA LEU A 113 -10.95 30.24 3.43
C LEU A 113 -11.13 29.09 4.42
N LEU A 114 -12.18 29.15 5.25
CA LEU A 114 -12.51 28.07 6.17
C LEU A 114 -12.86 26.78 5.41
N ALA A 115 -13.64 26.86 4.33
CA ALA A 115 -13.97 25.72 3.50
C ALA A 115 -12.71 25.09 2.86
N ALA A 116 -11.77 25.90 2.36
CA ALA A 116 -10.50 25.41 1.83
C ALA A 116 -9.66 24.69 2.90
N LEU A 117 -9.59 25.24 4.12
CA LEU A 117 -8.90 24.58 5.24
C LEU A 117 -9.54 23.24 5.59
N VAL A 118 -10.88 23.19 5.63
CA VAL A 118 -11.63 21.94 5.87
C VAL A 118 -11.38 20.94 4.75
N LEU A 119 -11.43 21.38 3.49
CA LEU A 119 -11.15 20.57 2.31
C LEU A 119 -9.79 19.89 2.42
N PHE A 120 -8.70 20.67 2.58
CA PHE A 120 -7.35 20.09 2.64
C PHE A 120 -7.15 19.19 3.87
N ALA A 121 -7.69 19.57 5.03
CA ALA A 121 -7.62 18.74 6.22
C ALA A 121 -8.34 17.40 6.03
N ALA A 122 -9.55 17.43 5.47
CA ALA A 122 -10.36 16.23 5.26
C ALA A 122 -9.79 15.35 4.14
N THR A 123 -9.33 15.92 3.02
CA THR A 123 -8.63 15.20 1.96
C THR A 123 -7.39 14.51 2.51
N GLY A 124 -6.54 15.21 3.27
CA GLY A 124 -5.36 14.62 3.90
C GLY A 124 -5.71 13.46 4.83
N VAL A 125 -6.80 13.55 5.60
CA VAL A 125 -7.28 12.43 6.43
C VAL A 125 -7.74 11.26 5.56
N PHE A 126 -8.58 11.50 4.57
CA PHE A 126 -9.14 10.48 3.69
C PHE A 126 -8.05 9.73 2.92
N GLU A 127 -7.16 10.44 2.23
CA GLU A 127 -6.17 9.83 1.35
C GLU A 127 -5.07 9.11 2.13
N GLU A 128 -4.63 9.66 3.27
CA GLU A 128 -3.66 8.98 4.12
C GLU A 128 -4.27 7.76 4.82
N ALA A 129 -5.55 7.81 5.19
CA ALA A 129 -6.25 6.62 5.69
C ALA A 129 -6.41 5.54 4.60
N LEU A 130 -6.81 5.91 3.39
CA LEU A 130 -7.03 4.97 2.30
C LEU A 130 -5.73 4.29 1.85
N PHE A 131 -4.71 5.07 1.51
CA PHE A 131 -3.51 4.53 0.90
C PHE A 131 -2.47 4.12 1.94
N ARG A 132 -2.23 4.94 2.97
CA ARG A 132 -1.10 4.69 3.88
C ARG A 132 -1.56 3.79 5.00
N VAL A 133 -2.75 3.99 5.54
CA VAL A 133 -3.27 3.09 6.57
C VAL A 133 -3.80 1.78 5.94
N LEU A 134 -4.82 1.82 5.09
CA LEU A 134 -5.49 0.59 4.65
C LEU A 134 -4.70 -0.17 3.58
N LEU A 135 -4.35 0.47 2.46
CA LEU A 135 -3.67 -0.22 1.35
C LEU A 135 -2.29 -0.75 1.75
N MET A 136 -1.44 0.04 2.41
CA MET A 136 -0.15 -0.48 2.88
C MET A 136 -0.32 -1.66 3.84
N ASN A 137 -1.27 -1.60 4.78
CA ASN A 137 -1.53 -2.74 5.67
C ASN A 137 -2.09 -3.95 4.92
N ALA A 138 -2.86 -3.75 3.86
CA ALA A 138 -3.37 -4.82 3.00
C ALA A 138 -2.24 -5.53 2.23
N LEU A 139 -1.25 -4.77 1.76
CA LEU A 139 -0.07 -5.25 1.04
C LEU A 139 0.96 -5.91 1.97
N LEU A 140 1.07 -5.41 3.21
CA LEU A 140 1.98 -5.96 4.22
C LEU A 140 1.39 -7.12 5.02
N ALA A 141 0.07 -7.31 4.96
CA ALA A 141 -0.57 -8.44 5.62
C ALA A 141 -0.08 -9.76 5.01
N PRO A 142 0.21 -10.78 5.84
CA PRO A 142 0.57 -12.10 5.34
C PRO A 142 -0.53 -12.65 4.41
N ALA A 143 -0.16 -13.48 3.44
CA ALA A 143 -1.14 -14.25 2.69
C ALA A 143 -1.93 -15.11 3.68
N VAL A 144 -3.27 -15.12 3.57
CA VAL A 144 -4.05 -16.09 4.34
C VAL A 144 -3.73 -17.43 3.70
N PRO A 145 -3.12 -18.39 4.42
CA PRO A 145 -2.91 -19.71 3.84
C PRO A 145 -4.28 -20.27 3.44
N PRO A 146 -4.39 -20.99 2.31
CA PRO A 146 -5.63 -21.68 1.98
C PRO A 146 -6.00 -22.53 3.19
N GLU A 147 -7.27 -22.45 3.60
CA GLU A 147 -7.82 -23.29 4.65
C GLU A 147 -7.44 -24.74 4.30
N PRO A 148 -6.79 -25.49 5.21
CA PRO A 148 -6.45 -26.88 4.92
C PRO A 148 -7.75 -27.57 4.53
N ALA A 149 -7.77 -28.18 3.34
CA ALA A 149 -8.93 -28.89 2.83
C ALA A 149 -9.47 -29.75 3.97
N ALA A 150 -10.75 -29.57 4.30
CA ALA A 150 -11.40 -30.34 5.34
C ALA A 150 -11.03 -31.82 5.11
N PRO A 151 -10.56 -32.54 6.14
CA PRO A 151 -10.15 -33.93 5.98
C PRO A 151 -11.28 -34.65 5.27
N ALA A 152 -10.95 -35.25 4.12
CA ALA A 152 -11.92 -35.95 3.29
C ALA A 152 -12.71 -36.89 4.20
N VAL A 153 -14.01 -36.63 4.34
CA VAL A 153 -14.91 -37.53 5.06
C VAL A 153 -14.77 -38.87 4.33
N PRO A 154 -14.23 -39.92 5.00
CA PRO A 154 -14.11 -41.21 4.36
C PRO A 154 -15.52 -41.63 3.91
N PRO A 155 -15.67 -42.20 2.70
CA PRO A 155 -16.97 -42.67 2.25
C PRO A 155 -17.54 -43.62 3.32
N PRO A 156 -18.86 -43.60 3.56
CA PRO A 156 -19.47 -44.50 4.54
C PRO A 156 -19.03 -45.92 4.23
N THR A 157 -18.31 -46.52 5.17
CA THR A 157 -17.88 -47.91 5.09
C THR A 157 -19.13 -48.73 4.82
N ALA A 158 -19.18 -49.40 3.67
CA ALA A 158 -20.25 -50.32 3.36
C ALA A 158 -20.37 -51.27 4.55
N ALA A 159 -21.54 -51.28 5.20
CA ALA A 159 -21.82 -52.18 6.30
C ALA A 159 -21.52 -53.60 5.82
N ASN A 160 -20.66 -54.32 6.56
CA ASN A 160 -20.42 -55.73 6.28
C ASN A 160 -21.77 -56.46 6.33
N PRO A 161 -22.11 -57.30 5.32
CA PRO A 161 -23.27 -58.16 5.41
C PRO A 161 -23.12 -59.10 6.62
N PRO A 162 -24.25 -59.53 7.23
CA PRO A 162 -24.21 -60.40 8.40
C PRO A 162 -23.44 -61.70 8.10
N GLU A 163 -22.47 -62.01 8.96
CA GLU A 163 -21.76 -63.28 8.95
C GLU A 163 -22.77 -64.41 9.21
N PHE A 164 -22.93 -65.30 8.22
CA PHE A 164 -23.52 -66.60 8.45
C PHE A 164 -22.46 -67.53 9.03
N PRO A 165 -22.78 -68.35 10.06
CA PRO A 165 -21.82 -69.25 10.66
C PRO A 165 -21.43 -70.37 9.66
N SER A 166 -20.16 -70.39 9.27
CA SER A 166 -19.57 -71.48 8.51
C SER A 166 -19.31 -72.69 9.41
N ALA A 167 -19.70 -73.88 8.93
CA ALA A 167 -19.51 -75.18 9.56
C ALA A 167 -18.01 -75.53 9.79
N PRO A 168 -17.68 -76.44 10.72
CA PRO A 168 -16.30 -76.73 11.09
C PRO A 168 -15.61 -77.57 10.02
N VAL A 169 -14.50 -77.05 9.48
CA VAL A 169 -13.58 -77.80 8.60
C VAL A 169 -12.41 -78.28 9.44
N ALA A 170 -12.13 -79.58 9.33
CA ALA A 170 -11.07 -80.29 10.04
C ALA A 170 -9.66 -79.81 9.65
N ASN A 171 -8.77 -79.77 10.64
CA ASN A 171 -7.34 -79.48 10.49
C ASN A 171 -6.63 -80.52 9.62
N PRO A 172 -5.79 -80.11 8.66
CA PRO A 172 -4.74 -80.96 8.12
C PRO A 172 -3.40 -80.75 8.87
N LEU A 173 -2.73 -81.88 9.03
CA LEU A 173 -1.44 -82.17 9.64
C LEU A 173 -0.27 -81.28 9.18
N GLU A 174 0.65 -81.00 10.12
CA GLU A 174 1.97 -80.40 9.89
C GLU A 174 2.87 -81.25 8.97
N PRO A 175 3.65 -80.65 8.05
CA PRO A 175 4.71 -81.33 7.33
C PRO A 175 6.08 -81.27 8.05
N LEU A 176 6.77 -82.41 8.05
CA LEU A 176 8.16 -82.65 8.49
C LEU A 176 9.22 -81.85 7.67
N PRO A 177 10.44 -81.66 8.22
CA PRO A 177 11.47 -80.80 7.64
C PRO A 177 12.23 -81.48 6.49
N ALA A 178 12.63 -80.68 5.49
CA ALA A 178 13.40 -81.11 4.32
C ALA A 178 14.91 -81.27 4.62
N PRO A 179 15.62 -82.15 3.88
CA PRO A 179 17.04 -82.43 4.08
C PRO A 179 17.98 -81.38 3.45
N ALA A 180 19.19 -81.32 4.01
CA ALA A 180 20.24 -80.33 3.75
C ALA A 180 20.81 -80.35 2.32
N ALA A 181 21.11 -79.15 1.80
CA ALA A 181 21.73 -78.92 0.49
C ALA A 181 23.27 -79.12 0.52
N PRO A 182 23.89 -79.54 -0.60
CA PRO A 182 25.35 -79.72 -0.72
C PRO A 182 26.10 -78.40 -0.95
N PRO A 183 27.43 -78.36 -0.71
CA PRO A 183 28.22 -77.13 -0.70
C PRO A 183 28.55 -76.59 -2.11
N PRO A 184 28.80 -75.27 -2.25
CA PRO A 184 29.10 -74.65 -3.54
C PRO A 184 30.55 -74.85 -4.01
N THR A 185 30.71 -74.95 -5.32
CA THR A 185 31.98 -75.01 -6.07
C THR A 185 32.58 -73.59 -6.23
N PRO A 186 33.91 -73.40 -6.18
CA PRO A 186 34.51 -72.06 -6.27
C PRO A 186 34.51 -71.54 -7.72
N ALA A 187 33.94 -70.35 -7.92
CA ALA A 187 33.99 -69.61 -9.18
C ALA A 187 35.17 -68.62 -9.22
N ASN A 188 35.77 -68.47 -10.41
CA ASN A 188 36.95 -67.64 -10.69
C ASN A 188 36.73 -66.13 -10.42
N PRO A 189 37.80 -65.35 -10.17
CA PRO A 189 37.71 -63.91 -10.01
C PRO A 189 37.34 -63.22 -11.34
N LEU A 190 36.25 -62.46 -11.33
CA LEU A 190 35.87 -61.54 -12.40
C LEU A 190 36.71 -60.26 -12.29
N GLU A 191 37.28 -59.81 -13.40
CA GLU A 191 37.97 -58.52 -13.51
C GLU A 191 37.00 -57.35 -13.24
N PRO A 192 37.45 -56.27 -12.57
CA PRO A 192 36.62 -55.10 -12.31
C PRO A 192 36.38 -54.29 -13.59
N SER A 193 35.11 -54.10 -13.91
CA SER A 193 34.63 -53.21 -14.97
C SER A 193 34.94 -51.73 -14.64
N PRO A 194 35.40 -50.90 -15.60
CA PRO A 194 35.67 -49.49 -15.33
C PRO A 194 34.36 -48.73 -15.05
N GLY A 195 34.30 -48.08 -13.89
CA GLY A 195 33.14 -47.32 -13.46
C GLY A 195 32.85 -46.10 -14.35
N PRO A 196 31.59 -45.63 -14.41
CA PRO A 196 31.21 -44.49 -15.22
C PRO A 196 31.92 -43.22 -14.75
N ALA A 197 32.46 -42.48 -15.71
CA ALA A 197 33.13 -41.19 -15.49
C ALA A 197 32.20 -40.23 -14.74
N ALA A 198 32.74 -39.57 -13.70
CA ALA A 198 32.03 -38.56 -12.94
C ALA A 198 31.55 -37.44 -13.85
N ASN A 199 30.26 -37.10 -13.76
CA ASN A 199 29.69 -35.95 -14.46
C ASN A 199 30.44 -34.67 -14.05
N PRO A 200 30.72 -33.74 -14.99
CA PRO A 200 31.34 -32.47 -14.66
C PRO A 200 30.43 -31.65 -13.73
N PRO A 201 31.00 -30.82 -12.85
CA PRO A 201 30.23 -29.99 -11.92
C PRO A 201 29.31 -29.05 -12.69
N GLU A 202 28.03 -29.09 -12.32
CA GLU A 202 26.98 -28.23 -12.87
C GLU A 202 27.39 -26.75 -12.67
N PRO A 203 27.32 -25.90 -13.71
CA PRO A 203 27.72 -24.50 -13.60
C PRO A 203 26.89 -23.81 -12.51
N ALA A 204 27.57 -23.23 -11.53
CA ALA A 204 26.96 -22.54 -10.40
C ALA A 204 25.88 -21.56 -10.90
N ALA A 205 24.63 -21.85 -10.56
CA ALA A 205 23.49 -21.03 -10.96
C ALA A 205 23.74 -19.58 -10.54
N ALA A 206 23.57 -18.65 -11.48
CA ALA A 206 23.75 -17.23 -11.22
C ALA A 206 22.96 -16.81 -9.97
N PRO A 207 23.52 -15.98 -9.08
CA PRO A 207 22.86 -15.58 -7.85
C PRO A 207 21.51 -14.94 -8.18
N ARG A 208 20.43 -15.52 -7.67
CA ARG A 208 19.08 -14.97 -7.86
C ARG A 208 19.03 -13.54 -7.30
N PRO A 209 18.41 -12.59 -8.01
CA PRO A 209 18.26 -11.23 -7.48
C PRO A 209 17.57 -11.28 -6.12
N ALA A 210 18.13 -10.54 -5.16
CA ALA A 210 17.58 -10.50 -3.81
C ALA A 210 16.11 -10.05 -3.84
N PRO A 211 15.20 -10.67 -3.06
CA PRO A 211 13.81 -10.27 -3.00
C PRO A 211 13.67 -8.80 -2.59
N VAL A 212 12.75 -8.07 -3.23
CA VAL A 212 12.43 -6.69 -2.85
C VAL A 212 11.85 -6.68 -1.43
N PRO A 213 12.33 -5.80 -0.52
CA PRO A 213 11.76 -5.70 0.83
C PRO A 213 10.24 -5.44 0.78
N PRO A 214 9.41 -6.14 1.58
CA PRO A 214 7.95 -5.99 1.54
C PRO A 214 7.47 -4.55 1.73
N ALA A 215 8.13 -3.78 2.62
CA ALA A 215 7.84 -2.37 2.84
C ALA A 215 8.12 -1.50 1.62
N LEU A 216 9.20 -1.81 0.87
CA LEU A 216 9.51 -1.11 -0.37
C LEU A 216 8.49 -1.43 -1.46
N PHE A 217 8.13 -2.71 -1.61
CA PHE A 217 7.08 -3.13 -2.53
C PHE A 217 5.75 -2.44 -2.23
N ALA A 218 5.30 -2.49 -0.97
CA ALA A 218 4.06 -1.85 -0.54
C ALA A 218 4.07 -0.34 -0.82
N ALA A 219 5.19 0.34 -0.51
CA ALA A 219 5.33 1.76 -0.77
C ALA A 219 5.24 2.08 -2.27
N ILE A 220 5.89 1.30 -3.15
CA ILE A 220 5.81 1.49 -4.60
C ILE A 220 4.37 1.34 -5.08
N VAL A 221 3.70 0.24 -4.73
CA VAL A 221 2.34 -0.04 -5.19
C VAL A 221 1.35 1.01 -4.67
N SER A 222 1.43 1.35 -3.38
CA SER A 222 0.56 2.37 -2.79
C SER A 222 0.74 3.74 -3.44
N SER A 223 1.97 4.10 -3.80
CA SER A 223 2.29 5.40 -4.39
C SER A 223 1.90 5.47 -5.86
N ALA A 224 2.05 4.37 -6.60
CA ALA A 224 1.56 4.25 -7.96
C ALA A 224 0.03 4.35 -8.00
N ALA A 225 -0.68 3.66 -7.11
CA ALA A 225 -2.14 3.77 -6.99
C ALA A 225 -2.56 5.21 -6.68
N PHE A 226 -1.91 5.85 -5.70
CA PHE A 226 -2.16 7.25 -5.35
C PHE A 226 -1.96 8.20 -6.54
N GLY A 227 -0.86 8.04 -7.28
CA GLY A 227 -0.57 8.82 -8.47
C GLY A 227 -1.57 8.61 -9.60
N LEU A 228 -2.01 7.37 -9.83
CA LEU A 228 -3.02 7.05 -10.85
C LEU A 228 -4.37 7.69 -10.55
N LEU A 229 -4.81 7.75 -9.28
CA LEU A 229 -6.05 8.46 -8.92
C LEU A 229 -5.96 9.97 -9.16
N HIS A 230 -4.75 10.53 -9.21
CA HIS A 230 -4.54 11.94 -9.52
C HIS A 230 -4.47 12.24 -11.02
N ALA A 231 -4.53 11.21 -11.87
CA ALA A 231 -4.56 11.40 -13.31
C ALA A 231 -5.89 12.04 -13.72
N SER A 232 -5.81 13.18 -14.43
CA SER A 232 -6.97 13.88 -14.98
C SER A 232 -7.00 13.61 -16.48
N PHE A 233 -7.87 12.70 -16.93
CA PHE A 233 -8.02 12.35 -18.34
C PHE A 233 -9.28 12.91 -19.00
N ASP A 234 -10.14 13.59 -18.24
CA ASP A 234 -11.35 14.19 -18.79
C ASP A 234 -11.01 15.29 -19.79
N GLY A 235 -11.47 15.13 -21.04
CA GLY A 235 -11.34 16.10 -22.14
C GLY A 235 -9.92 16.40 -22.65
N ALA A 236 -8.86 16.00 -21.93
CA ALA A 236 -7.49 16.46 -22.16
C ALA A 236 -6.68 15.67 -23.21
N LEU A 237 -7.24 14.65 -23.87
CA LEU A 237 -6.52 13.93 -24.93
C LEU A 237 -7.13 14.06 -26.33
N ALA A 238 -8.37 14.56 -26.44
CA ALA A 238 -8.98 14.84 -27.73
C ALA A 238 -8.89 16.35 -28.03
N GLY A 239 -7.75 16.79 -28.61
CA GLY A 239 -7.55 18.17 -29.05
C GLY A 239 -6.76 19.09 -28.10
N ALA A 240 -6.19 18.55 -27.02
CA ALA A 240 -5.44 19.35 -26.05
C ALA A 240 -4.02 19.68 -26.54
N GLY A 241 -3.57 20.92 -26.30
CA GLY A 241 -2.22 21.36 -26.63
C GLY A 241 -1.13 20.60 -25.85
N ALA A 242 0.12 20.65 -26.32
CA ALA A 242 1.24 19.91 -25.74
C ALA A 242 1.43 20.13 -24.23
N CYS A 243 1.14 21.33 -23.73
CA CYS A 243 1.20 21.63 -22.30
C CYS A 243 0.16 20.84 -21.49
N ALA A 244 -1.07 20.70 -21.98
CA ALA A 244 -2.11 19.95 -21.29
C ALA A 244 -1.75 18.45 -21.20
N VAL A 245 -1.20 17.89 -22.28
CA VAL A 245 -0.67 16.52 -22.28
C VAL A 245 0.47 16.37 -21.27
N ALA A 246 1.40 17.31 -21.25
CA ALA A 246 2.51 17.29 -20.30
C ALA A 246 2.03 17.37 -18.84
N GLU A 247 1.05 18.22 -18.52
CA GLU A 247 0.45 18.31 -17.19
C GLU A 247 -0.30 17.02 -16.80
N ALA A 248 -1.08 16.45 -17.73
CA ALA A 248 -1.81 15.20 -17.51
C ALA A 248 -0.88 14.02 -17.20
N LEU A 249 0.35 14.02 -17.76
CA LEU A 249 1.38 13.03 -17.47
C LEU A 249 2.19 13.34 -16.20
N LEU A 250 2.57 14.60 -15.99
CA LEU A 250 3.41 15.00 -14.86
C LEU A 250 2.67 14.95 -13.53
N LYS A 251 1.38 15.24 -13.50
CA LYS A 251 0.61 15.27 -12.25
C LYS A 251 0.56 13.90 -11.55
N PRO A 252 0.28 12.77 -12.23
CA PRO A 252 0.43 11.43 -11.65
C PRO A 252 1.84 11.14 -11.13
N VAL A 253 2.87 11.61 -11.83
CA VAL A 253 4.27 11.42 -11.41
C VAL A 253 4.57 12.20 -10.13
N GLN A 254 4.18 13.47 -10.08
CA GLN A 254 4.31 14.32 -8.90
C GLN A 254 3.59 13.70 -7.69
N ALA A 255 2.33 13.29 -7.88
CA ALA A 255 1.53 12.64 -6.86
C ALA A 255 2.16 11.32 -6.40
N ALA A 256 2.67 10.49 -7.31
CA ALA A 256 3.37 9.25 -6.95
C ALA A 256 4.65 9.51 -6.16
N LEU A 257 5.43 10.55 -6.51
CA LEU A 257 6.62 10.93 -5.75
C LEU A 257 6.26 11.39 -4.32
N PHE A 258 5.25 12.25 -4.20
CA PHE A 258 4.71 12.66 -2.90
C PHE A 258 4.23 11.45 -2.09
N GLY A 259 3.44 10.58 -2.71
CA GLY A 259 2.92 9.37 -2.08
C GLY A 259 4.00 8.42 -1.61
N PHE A 260 5.12 8.33 -2.34
CA PHE A 260 6.24 7.48 -1.96
C PHE A 260 6.98 7.99 -0.73
N VAL A 261 7.18 9.32 -0.63
CA VAL A 261 7.72 9.95 0.57
C VAL A 261 6.81 9.68 1.77
N MET A 262 5.50 9.86 1.61
CA MET A 262 4.50 9.62 2.66
C MET A 262 4.43 8.15 3.07
N ALA A 263 4.49 7.21 2.13
CA ALA A 263 4.49 5.78 2.41
C ALA A 263 5.73 5.35 3.21
N ALA A 264 6.92 5.83 2.83
CA ALA A 264 8.14 5.57 3.58
C ALA A 264 8.12 6.18 4.98
N TRP A 265 7.44 7.32 5.14
CA TRP A 265 7.22 7.92 6.46
C TRP A 265 6.22 7.11 7.29
N TYR A 266 5.12 6.65 6.69
CA TYR A 266 4.13 5.79 7.36
C TYR A 266 4.76 4.51 7.92
N VAL A 267 5.66 3.87 7.17
CA VAL A 267 6.40 2.67 7.61
C VAL A 267 7.10 2.90 8.96
N ARG A 268 7.60 4.11 9.22
CA ARG A 268 8.30 4.45 10.48
C ARG A 268 7.35 4.82 11.61
N VAL A 269 6.38 5.69 11.32
CA VAL A 269 5.57 6.32 12.38
C VAL A 269 4.32 5.53 12.70
N ARG A 270 3.71 4.86 11.70
CA ARG A 270 2.50 4.03 11.85
C ARG A 270 1.34 4.78 12.55
N ARG A 271 1.26 6.10 12.37
CA ARG A 271 0.19 6.98 12.85
C ARG A 271 -0.41 7.75 11.68
N LEU A 272 -1.72 7.99 11.71
CA LEU A 272 -2.42 8.74 10.68
C LEU A 272 -2.14 10.25 10.77
N TRP A 273 -2.26 10.83 11.97
CA TRP A 273 -2.37 12.28 12.13
C TRP A 273 -1.18 13.11 11.59
N PRO A 274 0.09 12.71 11.82
CA PRO A 274 1.20 13.49 11.28
C PRO A 274 1.25 13.47 9.75
N LEU A 275 0.83 12.36 9.13
CA LEU A 275 0.75 12.24 7.68
C LEU A 275 -0.39 13.09 7.14
N ALA A 276 -1.59 12.95 7.69
CA ALA A 276 -2.75 13.75 7.28
C ALA A 276 -2.49 15.26 7.40
N ALA A 277 -1.81 15.70 8.46
CA ALA A 277 -1.44 17.10 8.64
C ALA A 277 -0.38 17.57 7.64
N ALA A 278 0.64 16.76 7.35
CA ALA A 278 1.65 17.10 6.34
C ALA A 278 1.06 17.16 4.94
N HIS A 279 0.10 16.27 4.63
CA HIS A 279 -0.67 16.29 3.40
C HIS A 279 -1.49 17.57 3.28
N ALA A 280 -2.34 17.85 4.27
CA ALA A 280 -3.15 19.06 4.29
C ALA A 280 -2.31 20.34 4.17
N ALA A 281 -1.14 20.38 4.79
CA ALA A 281 -0.24 21.53 4.74
C ALA A 281 0.47 21.66 3.37
N PHE A 282 0.82 20.54 2.71
CA PHE A 282 1.29 20.54 1.34
C PHE A 282 0.23 21.09 0.38
N ASP A 283 -1.00 20.57 0.46
CA ASP A 283 -2.12 21.01 -0.39
C ASP A 283 -2.47 22.48 -0.15
N LEU A 284 -2.49 22.92 1.11
CA LEU A 284 -2.73 24.33 1.43
C LEU A 284 -1.65 25.24 0.82
N GLY A 285 -0.38 24.83 0.88
CA GLY A 285 0.71 25.58 0.24
C GLY A 285 0.60 25.57 -1.29
N TYR A 286 0.23 24.43 -1.86
CA TYR A 286 0.21 24.19 -3.32
C TYR A 286 -1.02 24.77 -4.01
N LEU A 287 -2.22 24.50 -3.48
CA LEU A 287 -3.53 24.85 -4.05
C LEU A 287 -4.23 26.00 -3.34
N GLY A 288 -3.80 26.37 -2.12
CA GLY A 288 -4.42 27.45 -1.35
C GLY A 288 -4.59 28.75 -2.13
N PRO A 289 -3.57 29.23 -2.88
CA PRO A 289 -3.72 30.43 -3.70
C PRO A 289 -4.80 30.33 -4.77
N ALA A 290 -4.96 29.15 -5.42
CA ALA A 290 -6.00 28.93 -6.42
C ALA A 290 -7.40 28.87 -5.78
N CYS A 291 -7.51 28.20 -4.62
CA CYS A 291 -8.77 28.10 -3.87
C CYS A 291 -9.24 29.43 -3.29
N ALA A 292 -8.36 30.43 -3.15
CA ALA A 292 -8.74 31.78 -2.74
C ALA A 292 -9.72 32.46 -3.71
N SER A 293 -9.83 31.97 -4.96
CA SER A 293 -10.82 32.42 -5.93
C SER A 293 -12.23 31.82 -5.72
N GLY A 294 -12.38 30.85 -4.80
CA GLY A 294 -13.64 30.14 -4.53
C GLY A 294 -14.00 29.04 -5.53
N VAL A 295 -13.28 28.94 -6.65
CA VAL A 295 -13.44 27.88 -7.66
C VAL A 295 -12.37 26.82 -7.46
N LEU A 296 -12.77 25.55 -7.48
CA LEU A 296 -11.84 24.42 -7.50
C LEU A 296 -11.63 23.98 -8.95
N PRO A 297 -10.40 24.00 -9.50
CA PRO A 297 -10.17 23.54 -10.87
C PRO A 297 -10.51 22.06 -10.99
N ALA A 298 -11.52 21.71 -11.81
CA ALA A 298 -11.99 20.33 -12.00
C ALA A 298 -10.89 19.39 -12.53
N THR A 299 -10.00 19.94 -13.36
CA THR A 299 -8.79 19.27 -13.80
C THR A 299 -7.65 20.25 -13.57
N TYR A 300 -6.72 19.94 -12.67
CA TYR A 300 -5.49 20.72 -12.43
C TYR A 300 -4.55 20.81 -13.66
N VAL A 301 -5.08 20.54 -14.85
CA VAL A 301 -4.50 20.73 -16.17
C VAL A 301 -4.97 22.09 -16.66
N THR A 302 -4.07 23.06 -16.64
CA THR A 302 -4.31 24.43 -17.13
C THR A 302 -4.08 24.56 -18.63
N GLY A 303 -3.32 23.64 -19.22
CA GLY A 303 -2.86 23.72 -20.59
C GLY A 303 -1.81 24.80 -20.85
N THR A 304 -1.19 25.36 -19.80
CA THR A 304 -0.25 26.47 -19.91
C THR A 304 1.21 26.05 -19.67
N PRO A 305 2.20 26.74 -20.25
CA PRO A 305 3.61 26.49 -19.94
C PRO A 305 3.93 26.69 -18.45
N ALA A 306 3.23 27.61 -17.79
CA ALA A 306 3.45 27.91 -16.38
C ALA A 306 2.96 26.78 -15.46
N GLY A 307 1.81 26.16 -15.77
CA GLY A 307 1.34 24.97 -15.05
C GLY A 307 2.27 23.77 -15.23
N VAL A 308 2.78 23.54 -16.46
CA VAL A 308 3.83 22.55 -16.72
C VAL A 308 5.08 22.83 -15.88
N ALA A 309 5.57 24.08 -15.88
CA ALA A 309 6.76 24.47 -15.12
C ALA A 309 6.57 24.26 -13.61
N MET A 310 5.40 24.62 -13.06
CA MET A 310 5.07 24.40 -11.66
C MET A 310 5.09 22.91 -11.29
N LEU A 311 4.47 22.04 -12.10
CA LEU A 311 4.50 20.59 -11.91
C LEU A 311 5.92 20.01 -12.02
N ALA A 312 6.69 20.46 -13.02
CA ALA A 312 8.06 20.00 -13.23
C ALA A 312 8.97 20.38 -12.06
N VAL A 313 8.91 21.63 -11.60
CA VAL A 313 9.72 22.13 -10.47
C VAL A 313 9.37 21.39 -9.18
N THR A 314 8.09 21.28 -8.85
CA THR A 314 7.68 20.60 -7.61
C THR A 314 7.98 19.10 -7.65
N SER A 315 7.84 18.44 -8.80
CA SER A 315 8.29 17.05 -9.00
C SER A 315 9.80 16.90 -8.79
N ALA A 316 10.59 17.82 -9.35
CA ALA A 316 12.04 17.82 -9.19
C ALA A 316 12.45 18.01 -7.71
N LEU A 317 11.75 18.86 -6.97
CA LEU A 317 11.99 19.07 -5.54
C LEU A 317 11.59 17.85 -4.68
N LEU A 318 10.64 17.04 -5.12
CA LEU A 318 10.27 15.79 -4.44
C LEU A 318 11.29 14.67 -4.67
N LEU A 319 12.05 14.67 -5.77
CA LEU A 319 13.00 13.61 -6.12
C LEU A 319 14.06 13.35 -5.02
N PRO A 320 14.75 14.35 -4.43
CA PRO A 320 15.70 14.10 -3.35
C PRO A 320 15.08 13.41 -2.14
N LEU A 321 13.84 13.79 -1.78
CA LEU A 321 13.09 13.17 -0.68
C LEU A 321 12.72 11.73 -1.01
N ALA A 322 12.25 11.48 -2.24
CA ALA A 322 11.91 10.14 -2.73
C ALA A 322 13.14 9.22 -2.80
N VAL A 323 14.29 9.73 -3.25
CA VAL A 323 15.56 8.97 -3.24
C VAL A 323 16.00 8.64 -1.82
N ARG A 324 15.89 9.57 -0.87
CA ARG A 324 16.16 9.31 0.55
C ARG A 324 15.21 8.25 1.12
N ALA A 325 13.91 8.34 0.81
CA ALA A 325 12.91 7.35 1.17
C ALA A 325 13.25 5.96 0.62
N TRP A 326 13.60 5.87 -0.66
CA TRP A 326 14.00 4.63 -1.33
C TRP A 326 15.18 3.96 -0.63
N ARG A 327 16.26 4.72 -0.39
CA ARG A 327 17.46 4.20 0.28
C ARG A 327 17.12 3.66 1.67
N SER A 328 16.23 4.32 2.39
CA SER A 328 15.83 3.88 3.73
C SER A 328 14.98 2.62 3.75
N LEU A 329 14.13 2.40 2.76
CA LEU A 329 13.30 1.20 2.66
C LEU A 329 14.06 -0.01 2.09
N ARG A 330 15.15 0.25 1.34
CA ARG A 330 15.98 -0.80 0.73
C ARG A 330 16.99 -1.42 1.72
N SER A 331 17.47 -0.66 2.69
CA SER A 331 18.51 -1.10 3.62
C SER A 331 17.93 -1.82 4.84
N PRO A 332 18.27 -3.11 5.10
CA PRO A 332 17.84 -3.84 6.30
C PRO A 332 18.24 -3.15 7.62
N ALA A 333 19.33 -2.38 7.60
CA ALA A 333 19.84 -1.63 8.75
C ALA A 333 19.17 -0.25 8.97
N GLY A 334 18.35 0.23 8.03
CA GLY A 334 17.73 1.57 8.09
C GLY A 334 16.59 1.71 9.10
N PHE A 335 16.28 0.65 9.85
CA PHE A 335 15.18 0.59 10.83
C PHE A 335 15.64 0.78 12.29
N GLN A 336 16.95 0.89 12.56
CA GLN A 336 17.49 1.02 13.91
C GLN A 336 18.17 2.36 14.23
N SER A 337 18.09 3.38 13.36
CA SER A 337 18.62 4.73 13.64
C SER A 337 17.57 5.82 13.62
#